data_AF-A0A7Y1XPZ4-F1
#
_entry.id   AF-A0A7Y1XPZ4-F1
#
_cell.length_a   1.000
_cell.length_b   1.000
_cell.length_c   1.000
_cell.angle_alpha   90.00
_cell.angle_beta   90.00
_cell.angle_gamma   90.00
#
_symmetry.space_group_name_H-M   'P 1'
#
loop_
_entity.id
_entity.type
_entity.pdbx_description
1 polymer ?
#
loop_
_entity_poly.entity_id
_entity_poly.type
_entity_poly.pdbx_seq_one_letter_code
_entity_poly.pdbx_strand_id
1 'polypeptide(L)'
;MTIGMPYVMRLGYGLRKPRSGIRGTDLSGVVEKVGGKAGLWQVGDEVLGWGTRTFAEYAAVDEDHLVAKPTSLSFEEAAAIPMAGSVALQAWRDVAKVEAGDHVLVVGASGGIGTFAVQIAKAMGARVTGVCSTPNVELVESLGADHVIDYTERDFTDDARQYDAILDMADKHTLTQRRLALKTGGTLIPNSGEGGRWFGSLGRIFKAWRLSPLVSGRLRPFLS
;
A
#
# COMPACT_ATOMS: atom_id res chain seq x y z
N MET A 1 -13.37 2.08 -5.04
CA MET A 1 -14.06 3.39 -4.93
C MET A 1 -15.51 3.28 -5.41
N THR A 2 -16.48 3.18 -4.50
CA THR A 2 -17.91 3.00 -4.85
C THR A 2 -18.77 4.22 -4.53
N ILE A 3 -18.28 5.15 -3.71
CA ILE A 3 -19.04 6.33 -3.24
C ILE A 3 -18.77 7.60 -4.05
N GLY A 4 -17.93 7.54 -5.09
CA GLY A 4 -17.58 8.68 -5.94
C GLY A 4 -16.90 9.82 -5.17
N MET A 5 -16.10 9.46 -4.16
CA MET A 5 -15.27 10.36 -3.38
C MET A 5 -13.79 10.01 -3.57
N PRO A 6 -12.90 11.02 -3.56
CA PRO A 6 -13.23 12.44 -3.46
C PRO A 6 -13.91 13.01 -4.72
N TYR A 7 -14.73 14.06 -4.57
CA TYR A 7 -15.53 14.62 -5.68
C TYR A 7 -14.67 15.04 -6.88
N VAL A 8 -13.43 15.48 -6.66
CA VAL A 8 -12.49 15.80 -7.74
C VAL A 8 -12.23 14.62 -8.68
N MET A 9 -12.25 13.38 -8.17
CA MET A 9 -12.06 12.18 -8.99
C MET A 9 -13.21 11.98 -9.97
N ARG A 10 -14.38 12.59 -9.76
CA ARG A 10 -15.49 12.50 -10.72
C ARG A 10 -15.19 13.16 -12.07
N LEU A 11 -14.25 14.11 -12.13
CA LEU A 11 -13.81 14.71 -13.38
C LEU A 11 -13.14 13.67 -14.30
N GLY A 12 -12.38 12.73 -13.71
CA GLY A 12 -11.72 11.63 -14.43
C GLY A 12 -12.58 10.38 -14.58
N TYR A 13 -13.38 10.03 -13.56
CA TYR A 13 -14.04 8.73 -13.46
C TYR A 13 -15.55 8.76 -13.73
N GLY A 14 -16.13 9.94 -13.98
CA GLY A 14 -17.54 10.14 -14.35
C GLY A 14 -18.31 11.03 -13.36
N LEU A 15 -18.98 12.05 -13.89
CA LEU A 15 -19.60 13.13 -13.11
C LEU A 15 -20.83 12.68 -12.29
N ARG A 16 -21.73 11.94 -12.93
CA ARG A 16 -23.00 11.47 -12.34
C ARG A 16 -23.02 9.97 -12.07
N LYS A 17 -22.37 9.18 -12.95
CA LYS A 17 -22.19 7.74 -12.84
C LYS A 17 -20.78 7.37 -13.30
N PRO A 18 -20.21 6.25 -12.83
CA PRO A 18 -18.92 5.76 -13.32
C PRO A 18 -18.90 5.67 -14.85
N ARG A 19 -17.80 6.11 -15.47
CA ARG A 19 -17.56 5.99 -16.92
C ARG A 19 -17.52 4.53 -17.39
N SER A 20 -17.15 3.61 -16.50
CA SER A 20 -17.15 2.16 -16.72
C SER A 20 -17.94 1.47 -15.62
N GLY A 21 -18.80 0.52 -15.98
CA GLY A 21 -19.52 -0.32 -15.02
C GLY A 21 -18.67 -1.45 -14.44
N ILE A 22 -17.62 -1.88 -15.15
CA ILE A 22 -16.73 -2.96 -14.72
C ILE A 22 -15.63 -2.38 -13.83
N ARG A 23 -15.43 -3.02 -12.67
CA ARG A 23 -14.45 -2.66 -11.63
C ARG A 23 -13.20 -3.54 -11.72
N GLY A 24 -12.25 -3.33 -10.84
CA GLY A 24 -11.03 -4.13 -10.73
C GLY A 24 -9.81 -3.42 -11.32
N THR A 25 -8.69 -3.59 -10.63
CA THR A 25 -7.36 -3.11 -11.02
C THR A 25 -6.37 -4.25 -11.13
N ASP A 26 -6.42 -5.20 -10.21
CA ASP A 26 -5.45 -6.30 -10.17
C ASP A 26 -5.98 -7.48 -10.98
N LEU A 27 -5.06 -8.22 -11.61
CA LEU A 27 -5.39 -9.44 -12.35
C LEU A 27 -4.26 -10.45 -12.29
N SER A 28 -4.64 -11.70 -12.53
CA SER A 28 -3.74 -12.81 -12.83
C SER A 28 -4.46 -13.73 -13.81
N GLY A 29 -3.77 -14.24 -14.83
CA GLY A 29 -4.40 -15.04 -15.88
C GLY A 29 -3.43 -15.50 -16.95
N VAL A 30 -3.98 -16.00 -18.05
CA VAL A 30 -3.22 -16.49 -19.20
C VAL A 30 -3.38 -15.51 -20.36
N VAL A 31 -2.30 -15.22 -21.07
CA VAL A 31 -2.34 -14.38 -22.27
C VAL A 31 -3.13 -15.10 -23.37
N GLU A 32 -4.33 -14.60 -23.68
CA GLU A 32 -5.18 -15.15 -24.75
C GLU A 32 -4.80 -14.60 -26.13
N LYS A 33 -4.43 -13.32 -26.20
CA LYS A 33 -4.11 -12.63 -27.46
C LYS A 33 -3.13 -11.50 -27.26
N VAL A 34 -2.21 -11.36 -28.22
CA VAL A 34 -1.19 -10.30 -28.24
C VAL A 34 -1.52 -9.29 -29.34
N GLY A 35 -1.41 -7.99 -29.02
CA GLY A 35 -1.59 -6.92 -29.99
C GLY A 35 -0.42 -6.84 -30.97
N GLY A 36 -0.65 -6.40 -32.21
CA GLY A 36 0.39 -6.41 -33.26
C GLY A 36 1.61 -5.50 -33.02
N LYS A 37 1.60 -4.70 -31.95
CA LYS A 37 2.74 -3.86 -31.52
C LYS A 37 3.36 -4.32 -30.19
N ALA A 38 2.77 -5.32 -29.54
CA ALA A 38 3.28 -5.90 -28.31
C ALA A 38 4.26 -7.04 -28.65
N GLY A 39 5.31 -7.18 -27.85
CA GLY A 39 6.38 -8.15 -28.07
C GLY A 39 6.96 -8.78 -26.81
N LEU A 40 6.50 -8.39 -25.61
CA LEU A 40 6.98 -8.94 -24.34
C LEU A 40 6.35 -10.29 -23.98
N TRP A 41 5.17 -10.60 -24.52
CA TRP A 41 4.37 -11.76 -24.13
C TRP A 41 3.91 -12.56 -25.36
N GLN A 42 3.65 -13.85 -25.14
CA GLN A 42 3.08 -14.76 -26.13
C GLN A 42 1.80 -15.41 -25.57
N VAL A 43 0.95 -15.90 -26.48
CA VAL A 43 -0.27 -16.63 -26.10
C VAL A 43 0.11 -17.86 -25.26
N GLY A 44 -0.57 -18.05 -24.13
CA GLY A 44 -0.31 -19.12 -23.18
C GLY A 44 0.57 -18.74 -22.00
N ASP A 45 1.21 -17.57 -21.99
CA ASP A 45 1.99 -17.12 -20.83
C ASP A 45 1.10 -16.85 -19.62
N GLU A 46 1.51 -17.35 -18.45
CA GLU A 46 0.88 -17.02 -17.17
C GLU A 46 1.44 -15.71 -16.62
N VAL A 47 0.56 -14.74 -16.38
CA VAL A 47 0.93 -13.37 -15.99
C VAL A 47 0.13 -12.89 -14.80
N LEU A 48 0.69 -11.94 -14.06
CA LEU A 48 -0.01 -11.12 -13.09
C LEU A 48 0.33 -9.65 -13.32
N GLY A 49 -0.54 -8.75 -12.89
CA GLY A 49 -0.30 -7.32 -13.07
C GLY A 49 -1.51 -6.47 -12.74
N TRP A 50 -1.53 -5.26 -13.28
CA TRP A 50 -2.63 -4.34 -13.09
C TRP A 50 -3.20 -3.83 -14.42
N GLY A 51 -4.43 -3.35 -14.36
CA GLY A 51 -5.14 -2.77 -15.48
C GLY A 51 -6.36 -2.00 -15.02
N THR A 52 -7.32 -1.82 -15.93
CA THR A 52 -8.64 -1.29 -15.58
C THR A 52 -9.70 -2.29 -16.01
N ARG A 53 -10.77 -2.42 -15.22
CA ARG A 53 -11.92 -3.29 -15.53
C ARG A 53 -11.58 -4.79 -15.44
N THR A 54 -10.71 -5.16 -14.50
CA THR A 54 -10.18 -6.53 -14.40
C THR A 54 -11.15 -7.55 -13.78
N PHE A 55 -12.28 -7.12 -13.22
CA PHE A 55 -13.36 -8.03 -12.80
C PHE A 55 -14.19 -8.46 -14.01
N ALA A 56 -13.55 -9.17 -14.91
CA ALA A 56 -14.09 -9.69 -16.16
C ALA A 56 -13.34 -10.99 -16.54
N GLU A 57 -13.93 -11.81 -17.40
CA GLU A 57 -13.28 -13.03 -17.92
C GLU A 57 -12.08 -12.71 -18.83
N TYR A 58 -12.11 -11.54 -19.48
CA TYR A 58 -11.01 -11.02 -20.32
C TYR A 58 -10.76 -9.55 -20.01
N ALA A 59 -9.49 -9.17 -19.93
CA ALA A 59 -9.05 -7.79 -19.76
C ALA A 59 -7.94 -7.45 -20.77
N ALA A 60 -8.08 -6.33 -21.47
CA ALA A 60 -7.01 -5.76 -22.28
C ALA A 60 -6.12 -4.89 -21.39
N VAL A 61 -4.81 -5.12 -21.45
CA VAL A 61 -3.80 -4.47 -20.62
C VAL A 61 -2.57 -4.15 -21.47
N ASP A 62 -1.90 -3.06 -21.15
CA ASP A 62 -0.62 -2.71 -21.76
C ASP A 62 0.45 -3.73 -21.30
N GLU A 63 1.35 -4.12 -22.21
CA GLU A 63 2.29 -5.22 -21.96
C GLU A 63 3.29 -4.95 -20.83
N ASP A 64 3.55 -3.67 -20.53
CA ASP A 64 4.44 -3.18 -19.48
C ASP A 64 3.77 -3.16 -18.09
N HIS A 65 2.47 -3.41 -18.01
CA HIS A 65 1.74 -3.57 -16.75
C HIS A 65 1.69 -5.02 -16.24
N LEU A 66 2.28 -5.94 -16.98
CA LEU A 66 2.30 -7.36 -16.67
C LEU A 66 3.70 -7.81 -16.26
N VAL A 67 3.74 -8.81 -15.41
CA VAL A 67 4.94 -9.58 -15.09
C VAL A 67 4.59 -11.07 -15.12
N ALA A 68 5.61 -11.91 -15.27
CA ALA A 68 5.42 -13.36 -15.25
C ALA A 68 4.88 -13.79 -13.89
N LYS A 69 3.85 -14.64 -13.90
CA LYS A 69 3.32 -15.23 -12.67
C LYS A 69 4.32 -16.23 -12.10
N PRO A 70 4.70 -16.15 -10.82
CA PRO A 70 5.47 -17.21 -10.18
C PRO A 70 4.76 -18.56 -10.30
N THR A 71 5.50 -19.59 -10.72
CA THR A 71 4.95 -20.94 -10.90
C THR A 71 4.50 -21.59 -9.59
N SER A 72 5.03 -21.11 -8.46
CA SER A 72 4.68 -21.59 -7.12
C SER A 72 3.35 -21.07 -6.58
N LEU A 73 2.75 -20.07 -7.24
CA LEU A 73 1.51 -19.44 -6.78
C LEU A 73 0.33 -19.90 -7.62
N SER A 74 -0.85 -19.98 -7.01
CA SER A 74 -2.11 -20.07 -7.74
C SER A 74 -2.42 -18.73 -8.45
N PHE A 75 -3.41 -18.71 -9.34
CA PHE A 75 -3.85 -17.46 -9.95
C PHE A 75 -4.48 -16.52 -8.93
N GLU A 76 -5.23 -17.06 -7.97
CA GLU A 76 -5.88 -16.32 -6.88
C GLU A 76 -4.85 -15.64 -5.97
N GLU A 77 -3.79 -16.37 -5.58
CA GLU A 77 -2.69 -15.83 -4.78
C GLU A 77 -1.95 -14.73 -5.55
N ALA A 78 -1.64 -14.99 -6.83
CA ALA A 78 -0.95 -14.03 -7.68
C ALA A 78 -1.78 -12.76 -7.93
N ALA A 79 -3.10 -12.85 -8.02
CA ALA A 79 -3.99 -11.70 -8.20
C ALA A 79 -4.06 -10.78 -6.96
N ALA A 80 -3.65 -11.25 -5.78
CA ALA A 80 -3.63 -10.45 -4.55
C ALA A 80 -2.37 -9.57 -4.40
N ILE A 81 -1.37 -9.74 -5.27
CA ILE A 81 -0.05 -9.10 -5.18
C ILE A 81 0.02 -7.70 -5.82
N PRO A 82 -0.47 -7.46 -7.05
CA PRO A 82 -0.01 -6.33 -7.88
C PRO A 82 -0.07 -4.98 -7.19
N MET A 83 -1.24 -4.57 -6.70
CA MET A 83 -1.38 -3.29 -6.01
C MET A 83 -0.77 -3.36 -4.61
N ALA A 84 -1.20 -4.31 -3.79
CA ALA A 84 -0.85 -4.30 -2.37
C ALA A 84 0.66 -4.49 -2.12
N GLY A 85 1.28 -5.42 -2.85
CA GLY A 85 2.71 -5.69 -2.80
C GLY A 85 3.53 -4.53 -3.37
N SER A 86 3.09 -3.91 -4.48
CA SER A 86 3.79 -2.76 -5.05
C SER A 86 3.79 -1.55 -4.12
N VAL A 87 2.66 -1.26 -3.47
CA VAL A 87 2.57 -0.15 -2.50
C VAL A 87 3.50 -0.40 -1.31
N ALA A 88 3.48 -1.60 -0.75
CA ALA A 88 4.36 -1.97 0.36
C ALA A 88 5.84 -1.85 -0.02
N LEU A 89 6.23 -2.37 -1.19
CA LEU A 89 7.61 -2.33 -1.67
C LEU A 89 8.09 -0.89 -1.90
N GLN A 90 7.29 -0.07 -2.57
CA GLN A 90 7.65 1.32 -2.85
C GLN A 90 7.72 2.15 -1.56
N ALA A 91 6.82 1.91 -0.59
CA ALA A 91 6.86 2.57 0.71
C ALA A 91 8.20 2.35 1.41
N TRP A 92 8.69 1.11 1.45
CA TRP A 92 9.96 0.81 2.11
C TRP A 92 11.18 1.18 1.27
N ARG A 93 11.24 0.76 0.01
CA ARG A 93 12.42 0.92 -0.85
C ARG A 93 12.62 2.36 -1.31
N ASP A 94 11.56 3.01 -1.79
CA ASP A 94 11.70 4.26 -2.55
C ASP A 94 11.42 5.49 -1.69
N VAL A 95 10.47 5.36 -0.77
CA VAL A 95 9.98 6.47 0.08
C VAL A 95 10.78 6.55 1.38
N ALA A 96 10.69 5.53 2.24
CA ALA A 96 11.43 5.48 3.51
C ALA A 96 12.92 5.15 3.31
N LYS A 97 13.26 4.44 2.23
CA LYS A 97 14.62 3.95 1.96
C LYS A 97 15.15 3.14 3.14
N VAL A 98 14.34 2.19 3.60
CA VAL A 98 14.65 1.32 4.74
C VAL A 98 15.97 0.59 4.49
N GLU A 99 16.85 0.61 5.48
CA GLU A 99 18.10 -0.13 5.50
C GLU A 99 18.05 -1.24 6.56
N ALA A 100 18.95 -2.23 6.45
CA ALA A 100 19.04 -3.28 7.44
C ALA A 100 19.35 -2.70 8.83
N GLY A 101 18.60 -3.13 9.84
CA GLY A 101 18.71 -2.63 11.22
C GLY A 101 17.77 -1.47 11.55
N ASP A 102 17.14 -0.82 10.56
CA ASP A 102 16.10 0.17 10.82
C ASP A 102 14.93 -0.42 11.60
N HIS A 103 14.30 0.39 12.45
CA HIS A 103 13.11 0.01 13.18
C HIS A 103 11.89 0.66 12.54
N VAL A 104 11.00 -0.15 11.96
CA VAL A 104 9.81 0.32 11.25
C VAL A 104 8.52 -0.06 11.96
N LEU A 105 7.49 0.78 11.81
CA LEU A 105 6.14 0.55 12.30
C LEU A 105 5.17 0.38 11.13
N VAL A 106 4.32 -0.64 11.20
CA VAL A 106 3.25 -0.91 10.23
C VAL A 106 1.90 -0.79 10.92
N VAL A 107 1.19 0.32 10.73
CA VAL A 107 -0.14 0.51 11.31
C VAL A 107 -1.20 -0.04 10.36
N GLY A 108 -1.95 -1.06 10.81
CA GLY A 108 -2.83 -1.85 9.94
C GLY A 108 -2.12 -3.05 9.33
N ALA A 109 -1.22 -3.69 10.10
CA ALA A 109 -0.32 -4.76 9.65
C ALA A 109 -1.03 -6.02 9.13
N SER A 110 -2.28 -6.26 9.51
CA SER A 110 -3.07 -7.42 9.05
C SER A 110 -3.91 -7.17 7.80
N GLY A 111 -3.89 -5.94 7.25
CA GLY A 111 -4.59 -5.60 6.00
C GLY A 111 -3.78 -5.97 4.75
N GLY A 112 -4.39 -5.88 3.57
CA GLY A 112 -3.77 -6.31 2.31
C GLY A 112 -2.37 -5.73 2.04
N ILE A 113 -2.16 -4.43 2.25
CA ILE A 113 -0.82 -3.81 2.12
C ILE A 113 0.06 -4.12 3.33
N GLY A 114 -0.53 -4.18 4.53
CA GLY A 114 0.19 -4.41 5.77
C GLY A 114 0.89 -5.77 5.81
N THR A 115 0.25 -6.82 5.32
CA THR A 115 0.82 -8.16 5.31
C THR A 115 2.06 -8.26 4.41
N PHE A 116 2.05 -7.60 3.26
CA PHE A 116 3.26 -7.45 2.42
C PHE A 116 4.29 -6.54 3.08
N ALA A 117 3.86 -5.44 3.70
CA ALA A 117 4.76 -4.48 4.31
C ALA A 117 5.59 -5.09 5.45
N VAL A 118 4.99 -5.94 6.29
CA VAL A 118 5.71 -6.68 7.33
C VAL A 118 6.77 -7.59 6.71
N GLN A 119 6.36 -8.45 5.78
CA GLN A 119 7.26 -9.44 5.16
C GLN A 119 8.42 -8.78 4.40
N ILE A 120 8.14 -7.73 3.61
CA ILE A 120 9.15 -7.02 2.83
C ILE A 120 10.15 -6.33 3.75
N ALA A 121 9.68 -5.62 4.78
CA ALA A 121 10.58 -4.96 5.74
C ALA A 121 11.47 -5.97 6.46
N LYS A 122 10.92 -7.13 6.85
CA LYS A 122 11.71 -8.23 7.41
C LYS A 122 12.75 -8.77 6.44
N ALA A 123 12.38 -8.99 5.17
CA ALA A 123 13.31 -9.43 4.13
C ALA A 123 14.43 -8.41 3.86
N MET A 124 14.18 -7.11 4.10
CA MET A 124 15.18 -6.05 4.03
C MET A 124 16.09 -5.96 5.27
N GLY A 125 15.89 -6.82 6.28
CA GLY A 125 16.68 -6.84 7.51
C GLY A 125 16.26 -5.80 8.55
N ALA A 126 15.09 -5.19 8.42
CA ALA A 126 14.55 -4.27 9.41
C ALA A 126 14.01 -5.01 10.64
N ARG A 127 13.92 -4.28 11.76
CA ARG A 127 13.11 -4.63 12.92
C ARG A 127 11.71 -4.09 12.69
N VAL A 128 10.69 -4.93 12.81
CA VAL A 128 9.32 -4.59 12.44
C VAL A 128 8.41 -4.66 13.65
N THR A 129 7.72 -3.56 13.92
CA THR A 129 6.57 -3.53 14.82
C THR A 129 5.29 -3.47 13.98
N GLY A 130 4.37 -4.42 14.17
CA GLY A 130 3.05 -4.42 13.52
C GLY A 130 1.95 -3.96 14.48
N VAL A 131 0.98 -3.18 14.00
CA VAL A 131 -0.23 -2.82 14.77
C VAL A 131 -1.45 -3.45 14.11
N CYS A 132 -2.20 -4.25 14.87
CA CYS A 132 -3.41 -4.93 14.42
C CYS A 132 -4.40 -5.11 15.58
N SER A 133 -5.57 -5.72 15.33
CA SER A 133 -6.49 -6.15 16.38
C SER A 133 -6.10 -7.52 16.94
N THR A 134 -6.57 -7.84 18.15
CA THR A 134 -6.36 -9.12 18.85
C THR A 134 -6.44 -10.35 17.96
N PRO A 135 -7.49 -10.54 17.12
CA PRO A 135 -7.63 -11.76 16.33
C PRO A 135 -6.54 -11.95 15.26
N ASN A 136 -5.76 -10.91 14.96
CA ASN A 136 -4.74 -10.92 13.93
C ASN A 136 -3.31 -10.94 14.47
N VAL A 137 -3.13 -11.01 15.80
CA VAL A 137 -1.80 -10.96 16.41
C VAL A 137 -0.93 -12.12 15.92
N GLU A 138 -1.42 -13.35 16.03
CA GLU A 138 -0.70 -14.55 15.58
C GLU A 138 -0.36 -14.50 14.08
N LEU A 139 -1.27 -13.97 13.25
CA LEU A 139 -1.00 -13.75 11.83
C LEU A 139 0.19 -12.81 11.64
N VAL A 140 0.17 -11.63 12.26
CA VAL A 140 1.22 -10.62 12.07
C VAL A 140 2.58 -11.09 12.61
N GLU A 141 2.59 -11.85 13.69
CA GLU A 141 3.79 -12.53 14.20
C GLU A 141 4.31 -13.56 13.19
N SER A 142 3.43 -14.40 12.62
CA SER A 142 3.81 -15.42 11.63
C SER A 142 4.38 -14.82 10.34
N LEU A 143 4.00 -13.58 10.00
CA LEU A 143 4.53 -12.82 8.86
C LEU A 143 5.93 -12.24 9.14
N GLY A 144 6.40 -12.33 10.38
CA GLY A 144 7.77 -12.00 10.79
C GLY A 144 7.90 -10.74 11.64
N ALA A 145 6.81 -10.11 12.09
CA ALA A 145 6.92 -8.95 12.98
C ALA A 145 7.68 -9.32 14.27
N ASP A 146 8.69 -8.53 14.65
CA ASP A 146 9.45 -8.73 15.89
C ASP A 146 8.63 -8.37 17.12
N HIS A 147 7.70 -7.42 16.95
CA HIS A 147 6.77 -6.99 17.97
C HIS A 147 5.39 -6.73 17.36
N VAL A 148 4.35 -7.11 18.09
CA VAL A 148 2.97 -6.79 17.73
C VAL A 148 2.31 -5.94 18.82
N ILE A 149 1.57 -4.95 18.37
CA ILE A 149 0.75 -4.08 19.21
C ILE A 149 -0.70 -4.37 18.86
N ASP A 150 -1.42 -4.95 19.82
CA ASP A 150 -2.86 -5.02 19.79
C ASP A 150 -3.44 -3.64 20.13
N TYR A 151 -3.96 -2.93 19.13
CA TYR A 151 -4.52 -1.60 19.32
C TYR A 151 -5.79 -1.60 20.20
N THR A 152 -6.40 -2.77 20.46
CA THR A 152 -7.57 -2.87 21.32
C THR A 152 -7.21 -2.84 22.81
N GLU A 153 -5.95 -3.13 23.13
CA GLU A 153 -5.43 -3.15 24.50
C GLU A 153 -4.57 -1.92 24.82
N ARG A 154 -3.74 -1.48 23.86
CA ARG A 154 -2.80 -0.36 24.06
C ARG A 154 -2.54 0.42 22.79
N ASP A 155 -2.20 1.71 22.94
CA ASP A 155 -1.83 2.54 21.81
C ASP A 155 -0.34 2.41 21.49
N PHE A 156 0.04 2.44 20.21
CA PHE A 156 1.46 2.41 19.85
C PHE A 156 2.22 3.67 20.27
N THR A 157 1.48 4.76 20.55
CA THR A 157 2.03 6.02 21.06
C THR A 157 2.27 6.01 22.57
N ASP A 158 1.80 4.98 23.28
CA ASP A 158 2.05 4.80 24.72
C ASP A 158 3.43 4.19 24.98
N ASP A 159 4.05 3.56 23.98
CA ASP A 159 5.40 3.00 24.10
C ASP A 159 6.46 4.08 23.78
N ALA A 160 7.56 4.09 24.52
CA ALA A 160 8.67 5.03 24.31
C ALA A 160 9.51 4.71 23.06
N ARG A 161 9.06 3.75 22.24
CA ARG A 161 9.74 3.32 21.01
C ARG A 161 9.65 4.41 19.95
N GLN A 162 10.79 4.67 19.31
CA GLN A 162 10.87 5.56 18.17
C GLN A 162 11.27 4.78 16.92
N TYR A 163 10.58 5.06 15.82
CA TYR A 163 10.74 4.37 14.54
C TYR A 163 11.49 5.22 13.52
N ASP A 164 12.32 4.57 12.71
CA ASP A 164 12.98 5.17 11.55
C ASP A 164 11.97 5.44 10.42
N ALA A 165 10.96 4.57 10.28
CA ALA A 165 9.84 4.78 9.38
C ALA A 165 8.51 4.25 9.91
N ILE A 166 7.42 4.93 9.55
CA ILE A 166 6.04 4.52 9.87
C ILE A 166 5.25 4.46 8.56
N LEU A 167 4.72 3.28 8.22
CA LEU A 167 3.69 3.13 7.19
C LEU A 167 2.32 3.06 7.87
N ASP A 168 1.49 4.07 7.62
CA ASP A 168 0.21 4.22 8.30
C ASP A 168 -0.99 4.05 7.38
N MET A 169 -1.68 2.92 7.52
CA MET A 169 -2.91 2.59 6.81
C MET A 169 -4.16 2.82 7.66
N ALA A 170 -4.02 3.35 8.88
CA ALA A 170 -5.14 3.66 9.77
C ALA A 170 -5.24 5.18 10.06
N ASP A 171 -6.40 5.75 9.78
CA ASP A 171 -6.65 7.16 10.10
C ASP A 171 -7.11 7.38 11.55
N LYS A 172 -6.38 6.83 12.52
CA LYS A 172 -6.79 6.86 13.94
C LYS A 172 -6.04 7.87 14.80
N HIS A 173 -4.88 8.35 14.34
CA HIS A 173 -4.01 9.25 15.13
C HIS A 173 -3.90 10.63 14.49
N THR A 174 -3.46 11.62 15.25
CA THR A 174 -3.08 12.93 14.70
C THR A 174 -1.69 12.88 14.06
N LEU A 175 -1.35 13.86 13.21
CA LEU A 175 0.02 13.96 12.68
C LEU A 175 1.05 14.20 13.80
N THR A 176 0.68 14.89 14.86
CA THR A 176 1.57 15.18 16.00
C THR A 176 1.94 13.91 16.75
N GLN A 177 0.95 13.07 17.08
CA GLN A 177 1.17 11.79 17.75
C GLN A 177 2.11 10.88 16.95
N ARG A 178 1.91 10.79 15.64
CA ARG A 178 2.78 9.99 14.75
C ARG A 178 4.21 10.53 14.69
N ARG A 179 4.39 11.85 14.74
CA ARG A 179 5.72 12.47 14.74
C ARG A 179 6.48 12.20 16.03
N LEU A 180 5.79 12.14 17.16
CA LEU A 180 6.43 11.81 18.45
C LEU A 180 6.94 10.36 18.48
N ALA A 181 6.29 9.47 17.74
CA ALA A 181 6.73 8.09 17.55
C ALA A 181 7.86 7.94 16.52
N LEU A 182 8.25 8.99 15.78
CA LEU A 182 9.39 8.93 14.87
C LEU A 182 10.68 9.34 15.57
N LYS A 183 11.79 8.70 15.19
CA LYS A 183 13.12 9.24 15.45
C LYS A 183 13.31 10.56 14.71
N THR A 184 14.27 11.35 15.17
CA THR A 184 14.69 12.56 14.46
C THR A 184 15.13 12.20 13.03
N GLY A 185 14.53 12.83 12.02
CA GLY A 185 14.80 12.53 10.61
C GLY A 185 14.00 11.35 10.02
N GLY A 186 13.19 10.66 10.82
CA GLY A 186 12.39 9.52 10.39
C GLY A 186 11.30 9.88 9.37
N THR A 187 10.77 8.86 8.70
CA THR A 187 9.83 9.01 7.58
C THR A 187 8.42 8.52 7.95
N LEU A 188 7.42 9.40 7.85
CA LEU A 188 6.01 9.01 7.94
C LEU A 188 5.41 8.88 6.54
N ILE A 189 4.82 7.72 6.24
CA ILE A 189 4.15 7.39 4.99
C ILE A 189 2.65 7.19 5.28
N PRO A 190 1.82 8.23 5.12
CA PRO A 190 0.38 8.10 5.28
C PRO A 190 -0.22 7.46 4.03
N ASN A 191 -0.77 6.25 4.17
CA ASN A 191 -1.47 5.52 3.11
C ASN A 191 -3.00 5.51 3.30
N SER A 192 -3.49 6.20 4.34
CA SER A 192 -4.93 6.39 4.59
C SER A 192 -5.25 7.84 4.97
N GLY A 193 -6.49 8.25 4.70
CA GLY A 193 -7.00 9.50 5.24
C GLY A 193 -8.32 10.00 4.70
N GLU A 194 -9.18 10.46 5.60
CA GLU A 194 -10.38 11.23 5.28
C GLU A 194 -10.02 12.72 5.07
N GLY A 195 -9.41 13.10 3.93
CA GLY A 195 -9.21 14.54 3.64
C GLY A 195 -10.45 15.20 3.04
N GLY A 196 -11.60 14.99 3.68
CA GLY A 196 -12.88 15.60 3.33
C GLY A 196 -13.46 15.12 1.99
N ARG A 197 -14.74 15.43 1.75
CA ARG A 197 -15.49 14.92 0.59
C ARG A 197 -14.93 15.37 -0.78
N TRP A 198 -14.18 16.47 -0.82
CA TRP A 198 -13.69 17.10 -2.05
C TRP A 198 -12.31 16.63 -2.49
N PHE A 199 -11.40 16.36 -1.56
CA PHE A 199 -10.02 16.00 -1.86
C PHE A 199 -9.60 14.63 -1.27
N GLY A 200 -10.36 14.06 -0.33
CA GLY A 200 -10.07 12.73 0.20
C GLY A 200 -8.64 12.66 0.73
N SER A 201 -7.99 11.51 0.67
CA SER A 201 -6.60 11.35 1.12
C SER A 201 -5.60 12.35 0.50
N LEU A 202 -5.86 12.88 -0.70
CA LEU A 202 -5.00 13.88 -1.36
C LEU A 202 -4.79 15.13 -0.48
N GLY A 203 -5.82 15.62 0.21
CA GLY A 203 -5.69 16.82 1.05
C GLY A 203 -4.64 16.69 2.17
N ARG A 204 -4.49 15.48 2.73
CA ARG A 204 -3.48 15.20 3.75
C ARG A 204 -2.11 14.95 3.14
N ILE A 205 -2.04 14.28 2.00
CA ILE A 205 -0.81 14.13 1.18
C ILE A 205 -0.24 15.52 0.83
N PHE A 206 -1.09 16.47 0.41
CA PHE A 206 -0.73 17.86 0.13
C PHE A 206 -0.39 18.68 1.40
N LYS A 207 -1.07 18.47 2.53
CA LYS A 207 -0.72 19.15 3.80
C LYS A 207 0.61 18.64 4.37
N ALA A 208 0.89 17.35 4.25
CA ALA A 208 2.18 16.76 4.58
C ALA A 208 3.30 17.36 3.70
N TRP A 209 3.04 17.52 2.39
CA TRP A 209 3.93 18.19 1.45
C TRP A 209 4.26 19.64 1.85
N ARG A 210 3.25 20.45 2.18
CA ARG A 210 3.43 21.87 2.51
C ARG A 210 4.15 22.11 3.85
N LEU A 211 4.05 21.18 4.80
CA LEU A 211 4.73 21.29 6.10
C LEU A 211 6.16 20.74 6.07
N SER A 212 6.60 20.13 4.96
CA SER A 212 7.94 19.54 4.81
C SER A 212 9.13 20.48 5.07
N PRO A 213 9.08 21.81 4.82
CA PRO A 213 10.20 22.71 5.15
C PRO A 213 10.26 23.11 6.63
N LEU A 214 9.17 22.97 7.39
CA LEU A 214 9.04 23.46 8.76
C LEU A 214 9.14 22.33 9.81
N VAL A 215 9.41 21.10 9.36
CA VAL A 215 9.31 19.88 10.15
C VAL A 215 10.57 19.05 9.91
N SER A 216 11.30 18.69 10.96
CA SER A 216 12.56 17.95 10.92
C SER A 216 12.38 16.45 10.60
N GLY A 217 11.73 16.13 9.48
CA GLY A 217 11.56 14.78 8.93
C GLY A 217 11.19 14.83 7.44
N ARG A 218 11.65 13.85 6.65
CA ARG A 218 11.37 13.78 5.20
C ARG A 218 9.97 13.20 4.97
N LEU A 219 8.98 14.07 4.77
CA LEU A 219 7.62 13.66 4.37
C LEU A 219 7.57 13.53 2.84
N ARG A 220 7.43 12.30 2.33
CA ARG A 220 7.37 12.02 0.88
C ARG A 220 6.01 11.41 0.51
N PRO A 221 5.21 12.08 -0.35
CA PRO A 221 3.90 11.58 -0.73
C PRO A 221 3.99 10.40 -1.70
N PHE A 222 3.03 9.48 -1.58
CA PHE A 222 2.81 8.35 -2.48
C PHE A 222 1.55 8.62 -3.32
N LEU A 223 1.63 8.45 -4.63
CA LEU A 223 0.50 8.42 -5.55
C LEU A 223 0.62 7.10 -6.33
N SER A 224 -0.25 6.14 -6.02
CA SER A 224 -0.63 5.06 -6.93
C SER A 224 -1.62 5.56 -7.97
#